data_AF-A0A849X124-F1
#
_entry.id   AF-A0A849X124-F1
#
_cell.length_a   1.000
_cell.length_b   1.000
_cell.length_c   1.000
_cell.angle_alpha   90.00
_cell.angle_beta   90.00
_cell.angle_gamma   90.00
#
_symmetry.space_group_name_H-M   'P 1'
#
loop_
_entity.id
_entity.type
_entity.pdbx_description
1 polymer ?
#
loop_
_entity_poly.entity_id
_entity_poly.type
_entity_poly.pdbx_seq_one_letter_code
_entity_poly.pdbx_strand_id
1 'polypeptide(L)'
;MSHPNHQKSVWYLHVNREVFGPLDARAIAVILEQDRASFADHVWTEGFLRWERICDVDLFAALAPSYPSVRPPEPGSIHSAQPPERRFVRSPERWSEPPKPLPRGKAKVRRDFEIVFSELVEVKGWGAYSSSNLREGGIYLLGVNIPPLGSGLILSFRLPDGAVEVGGRVTRLGEIEREKRGFAVEFTDLPGDVRLRIQEFILRSKRG
;
A
#
# COMPACT_ATOMS: atom_id res chain seq x y z
N MET A 1 -8.01 37.09 -19.42
CA MET A 1 -8.03 36.17 -18.26
C MET A 1 -6.92 35.16 -18.47
N SER A 2 -5.77 35.39 -17.83
CA SER A 2 -4.60 34.51 -17.98
C SER A 2 -4.80 33.28 -17.10
N HIS A 3 -4.87 32.09 -17.69
CA HIS A 3 -4.82 30.85 -16.92
C HIS A 3 -3.45 30.75 -16.24
N PRO A 4 -3.38 30.58 -14.91
CA PRO A 4 -2.11 30.42 -14.23
C PRO A 4 -1.37 29.22 -14.82
N ASN A 5 -0.13 29.47 -15.23
CA ASN A 5 0.78 28.47 -15.73
C ASN A 5 1.04 27.49 -14.57
N HIS A 6 0.34 26.36 -14.55
CA HIS A 6 0.51 25.32 -13.53
C HIS A 6 1.90 24.70 -13.70
N GLN A 7 2.90 25.28 -13.04
CA GLN A 7 4.15 24.58 -12.78
C GLN A 7 3.82 23.20 -12.25
N LYS A 8 4.37 22.17 -12.89
CA LYS A 8 4.24 20.79 -12.45
C LYS A 8 4.93 20.65 -11.10
N SER A 9 4.20 20.89 -10.01
CA SER A 9 4.69 20.63 -8.66
C SER A 9 4.94 19.14 -8.49
N VAL A 10 6.10 18.81 -7.94
CA VAL A 10 6.48 17.43 -7.60
C VAL A 10 5.99 17.14 -6.19
N TRP A 11 5.23 16.06 -6.04
CA TRP A 11 4.66 15.63 -4.77
C TRP A 11 5.27 14.32 -4.28
N TYR A 12 5.28 14.17 -2.96
CA TYR A 12 5.62 12.95 -2.25
C TYR A 12 4.47 12.61 -1.30
N LEU A 13 4.17 11.33 -1.18
CA LEU A 13 3.04 10.80 -0.43
C LEU A 13 3.57 9.79 0.60
N HIS A 14 3.18 9.93 1.86
CA HIS A 14 3.60 9.05 2.95
C HIS A 14 2.40 8.26 3.49
N VAL A 15 2.36 6.96 3.17
CA VAL A 15 1.28 6.02 3.54
C VAL A 15 1.91 4.79 4.18
N ASN A 16 1.35 4.28 5.27
CA ASN A 16 1.80 3.04 5.91
C ASN A 16 3.32 3.00 6.23
N ARG A 17 3.93 4.15 6.55
CA ARG A 17 5.38 4.32 6.81
C ARG A 17 6.29 4.19 5.59
N GLU A 18 5.73 4.16 4.39
CA GLU A 18 6.45 4.21 3.13
C GLU A 18 6.25 5.57 2.46
N VAL A 19 7.27 6.03 1.72
CA VAL A 19 7.22 7.27 0.94
C VAL A 19 7.17 6.91 -0.55
N PHE A 20 6.16 7.42 -1.23
CA PHE A 20 5.94 7.29 -2.67
C PHE A 20 6.18 8.66 -3.33
N GLY A 21 6.91 8.68 -4.44
CA GLY A 21 7.28 9.92 -5.12
C GLY A 21 8.46 9.72 -6.07
N PRO A 22 8.71 10.65 -7.00
CA PRO A 22 7.92 11.86 -7.30
C PRO A 22 6.59 11.54 -8.00
N LEU A 23 5.50 12.17 -7.56
CA LEU A 23 4.16 12.06 -8.14
C LEU A 23 3.69 13.44 -8.60
N ASP A 24 2.74 13.49 -9.53
CA ASP A 24 1.95 14.69 -9.77
C ASP A 24 0.65 14.66 -8.94
N ALA A 25 -0.04 15.80 -8.84
CA ALA A 25 -1.27 15.89 -8.06
C ALA A 25 -2.39 14.96 -8.58
N ARG A 26 -2.41 14.68 -9.90
CA ARG A 26 -3.40 13.78 -10.51
C ARG A 26 -3.17 12.34 -10.06
N ALA A 27 -1.92 11.90 -9.97
CA ALA A 27 -1.58 10.57 -9.47
C ALA A 27 -2.02 10.40 -8.01
N ILE A 28 -1.86 11.43 -7.17
CA ILE A 28 -2.37 11.38 -5.78
C ILE A 28 -3.90 11.28 -5.75
N ALA A 29 -4.61 12.03 -6.59
CA ALA A 29 -6.07 11.94 -6.70
C ALA A 29 -6.53 10.52 -7.08
N VAL A 30 -5.88 9.90 -8.06
CA VAL A 30 -6.17 8.50 -8.46
C VAL A 30 -5.87 7.51 -7.32
N ILE A 31 -4.81 7.73 -6.53
CA ILE A 31 -4.48 6.89 -5.38
C ILE A 31 -5.56 7.00 -4.30
N LEU A 32 -6.11 8.20 -4.06
CA LEU A 32 -7.22 8.43 -3.13
C LEU A 32 -8.52 7.78 -3.63
N GLU A 33 -8.85 7.93 -4.91
CA GLU A 33 -10.04 7.30 -5.53
C GLU A 33 -10.00 5.76 -5.49
N GLN A 34 -8.80 5.17 -5.46
CA GLN A 34 -8.58 3.73 -5.38
C GLN A 34 -8.52 3.20 -3.94
N ASP A 35 -8.80 4.03 -2.92
CA ASP A 35 -8.68 3.70 -1.50
C ASP A 35 -7.28 3.18 -1.10
N ARG A 36 -6.23 3.55 -1.85
CA ARG A 36 -4.83 3.17 -1.55
C ARG A 36 -4.14 4.13 -0.61
N ALA A 37 -4.73 5.31 -0.41
CA ALA A 37 -4.39 6.28 0.62
C ALA A 37 -5.70 6.82 1.21
N SER A 38 -5.64 7.33 2.43
CA SER A 38 -6.72 8.01 3.10
C SER A 38 -6.43 9.51 3.21
N PHE A 39 -7.46 10.33 3.39
CA PHE A 39 -7.29 11.76 3.67
C PHE A 39 -6.52 12.07 4.97
N ALA A 40 -6.31 11.07 5.84
CA ALA A 40 -5.50 11.17 7.05
C ALA A 40 -3.99 10.89 6.82
N ASP A 41 -3.62 10.39 5.64
CA ASP A 41 -2.22 10.24 5.24
C ASP A 41 -1.58 11.60 4.93
N HIS A 42 -0.27 11.61 4.72
CA HIS A 42 0.49 12.85 4.62
C HIS A 42 1.10 13.03 3.24
N VAL A 43 1.17 14.27 2.77
CA VAL A 43 1.83 14.68 1.54
C VAL A 43 2.87 15.77 1.82
N TRP A 44 3.84 15.87 0.93
CA TRP A 44 4.85 16.92 0.94
C TRP A 44 5.17 17.33 -0.50
N THR A 45 5.40 18.62 -0.71
CA THR A 45 5.87 19.19 -1.97
C THR A 45 6.90 20.28 -1.69
N GLU A 46 7.63 20.71 -2.72
CA GLU A 46 8.59 21.79 -2.60
C GLU A 46 7.89 23.07 -2.09
N GLY A 47 8.48 23.69 -1.05
CA GLY A 47 7.92 24.85 -0.36
C GLY A 47 7.19 24.52 0.95
N PHE A 48 6.87 23.26 1.23
CA PHE A 48 6.28 22.86 2.51
C PHE A 48 7.35 22.73 3.60
N LEU A 49 7.10 23.31 4.79
CA LEU A 49 8.02 23.21 5.94
C LEU A 49 7.98 21.82 6.61
N ARG A 50 6.88 21.10 6.46
CA ARG A 50 6.64 19.78 7.05
C ARG A 50 5.68 18.98 6.20
N TRP A 51 5.58 17.68 6.48
CA TRP A 51 4.52 16.83 5.94
C TRP A 51 3.16 17.35 6.43
N GLU A 52 2.22 17.54 5.52
CA GLU A 52 0.85 17.98 5.82
C GLU A 52 -0.13 16.86 5.51
N ARG A 53 -1.27 16.82 6.21
CA ARG A 53 -2.29 15.82 5.91
C ARG A 53 -2.94 16.15 4.57
N ILE A 54 -3.36 15.12 3.85
CA ILE A 54 -4.02 15.28 2.57
C ILE A 54 -5.30 16.13 2.71
N CYS A 55 -6.06 15.97 3.80
CA CYS A 55 -7.23 16.79 4.08
C CYS A 55 -6.94 18.28 4.34
N ASP A 56 -5.72 18.63 4.76
CA ASP A 56 -5.36 20.00 5.12
C ASP A 56 -4.80 20.79 3.92
N VAL A 57 -4.56 20.11 2.79
CA VAL A 57 -4.08 20.73 1.55
C VAL A 57 -5.28 21.08 0.67
N ASP A 58 -5.50 22.38 0.42
CA ASP A 58 -6.63 22.91 -0.35
C ASP A 58 -6.85 22.20 -1.70
N LEU A 59 -5.76 21.83 -2.37
CA LEU A 59 -5.79 21.13 -3.66
C LEU A 59 -6.50 19.77 -3.58
N PHE A 60 -6.37 19.04 -2.46
CA PHE A 60 -6.98 17.73 -2.26
C PHE A 60 -8.24 17.79 -1.39
N ALA A 61 -8.43 18.84 -0.60
CA ALA A 61 -9.65 19.04 0.20
C ALA A 61 -10.93 18.99 -0.65
N ALA A 62 -10.87 19.48 -1.91
CA ALA A 62 -11.97 19.41 -2.86
C ALA A 62 -12.35 17.99 -3.31
N LEU A 63 -11.44 17.01 -3.15
CA LEU A 63 -11.68 15.60 -3.46
C LEU A 63 -12.26 14.83 -2.27
N ALA A 64 -12.27 15.42 -1.07
CA ALA A 64 -12.78 14.76 0.11
C ALA A 64 -14.26 14.40 -0.08
N PRO A 65 -14.68 13.17 0.24
CA PRO A 65 -16.09 12.81 0.17
C PRO A 65 -16.87 13.77 1.06
N SER A 66 -18.02 14.24 0.56
CA SER A 66 -18.90 15.08 1.37
C SER A 66 -19.25 14.31 2.64
N TYR A 67 -18.81 14.83 3.79
CA TYR A 67 -19.08 14.18 5.06
C TYR A 67 -20.60 14.00 5.17
N PRO A 68 -21.10 12.77 5.41
CA PRO A 68 -22.51 12.63 5.70
C PRO A 68 -22.77 13.55 6.88
N SER A 69 -23.71 14.49 6.70
CA SER A 69 -24.17 15.34 7.79
C SER A 69 -24.94 14.44 8.74
N VAL A 70 -24.21 13.64 9.52
CA VAL A 70 -24.77 12.92 10.63
C VAL A 70 -25.14 14.02 11.59
N ARG A 71 -26.45 14.29 11.66
CA ARG A 71 -27.02 15.21 12.61
C ARG A 71 -26.42 14.84 13.97
N PRO A 72 -25.71 15.76 14.66
CA PRO A 72 -25.23 15.48 16.00
C PRO A 72 -26.39 14.89 16.81
N PRO A 73 -26.17 13.77 17.54
CA PRO A 73 -27.24 13.17 18.33
C PRO A 73 -27.85 14.27 19.20
N GLU A 74 -29.16 14.47 19.09
CA GLU A 74 -29.85 15.51 19.84
C GLU A 74 -29.53 15.32 21.34
N PRO A 75 -29.10 16.38 22.05
CA PRO A 75 -28.82 16.33 23.48
C PRO A 75 -30.13 16.03 24.21
N GLY A 76 -30.45 14.74 24.37
CA GLY A 76 -31.73 14.29 24.93
C GLY A 76 -32.01 12.80 24.74
N SER A 77 -31.41 12.14 23.75
CA SER A 77 -31.64 10.71 23.49
C SER A 77 -30.64 9.78 24.20
N ILE A 78 -30.31 10.10 25.46
CA ILE A 78 -29.64 9.15 26.35
C ILE A 78 -30.76 8.33 27.00
N HIS A 79 -31.24 7.31 26.28
CA HIS A 79 -31.88 6.21 26.98
C HIS A 79 -30.88 5.70 28.01
N SER A 80 -31.29 5.73 29.29
CA SER A 80 -30.55 5.26 30.45
C SER A 80 -30.23 3.77 30.32
N ALA A 81 -29.26 3.42 29.49
CA ALA A 81 -28.51 2.18 29.64
C ALA A 81 -27.46 2.48 30.71
N GLN A 82 -27.83 2.16 31.95
CA GLN A 82 -26.95 2.24 33.11
C GLN A 82 -25.63 1.53 32.77
N PRO A 83 -24.49 2.23 32.70
CA PRO A 83 -23.21 1.59 32.46
C PRO A 83 -22.97 0.59 33.61
N PRO A 84 -22.56 -0.66 33.34
CA PRO A 84 -22.12 -1.53 34.43
C PRO A 84 -21.05 -0.78 35.20
N GLU A 85 -21.21 -0.67 36.52
CA GLU A 85 -20.27 -0.04 37.43
C GLU A 85 -18.88 -0.70 37.27
N ARG A 86 -18.09 -0.19 36.33
CA ARG A 86 -16.65 -0.41 36.33
C ARG A 86 -16.13 0.37 37.51
N ARG A 87 -15.92 -0.33 38.63
CA ARG A 87 -15.08 0.13 39.73
C ARG A 87 -13.73 0.52 39.13
N PHE A 88 -13.59 1.79 38.80
CA PHE A 88 -12.30 2.40 38.58
C PHE A 88 -11.60 2.40 39.93
N VAL A 89 -10.80 1.36 40.17
CA VAL A 89 -9.69 1.45 41.11
C VAL A 89 -8.82 2.57 40.59
N ARG A 90 -8.98 3.76 41.16
CA ARG A 90 -8.06 4.88 40.96
C ARG A 90 -6.74 4.46 41.60
N SER A 91 -5.94 3.70 40.85
CA SER A 91 -4.51 3.68 41.10
C SER A 91 -4.04 5.13 40.94
N PRO A 92 -3.36 5.72 41.96
CA PRO A 92 -2.66 6.98 41.79
C PRO A 92 -1.45 6.71 40.89
N GLU A 93 -1.69 6.50 39.60
CA GLU A 93 -0.65 6.51 38.58
C GLU A 93 -0.17 7.95 38.45
N ARG A 94 0.83 8.23 39.29
CA ARG A 94 2.00 9.05 39.00
C ARG A 94 2.03 9.39 37.51
N TRP A 95 1.73 10.65 37.19
CA TRP A 95 2.03 11.28 35.91
C TRP A 95 3.50 11.04 35.61
N SER A 96 3.76 9.90 35.00
CA SER A 96 5.09 9.52 34.56
C SER A 96 5.32 10.37 33.32
N GLU A 97 6.46 11.05 33.33
CA GLU A 97 6.93 11.90 32.24
C GLU A 97 6.56 11.33 30.87
N PRO A 98 6.23 12.20 29.88
CA PRO A 98 5.96 11.74 28.51
C PRO A 98 7.07 10.76 28.10
N PRO A 99 6.71 9.54 27.65
CA PRO A 99 7.69 8.49 27.38
C PRO A 99 8.76 9.08 26.46
N LYS A 100 10.02 9.07 26.92
CA LYS A 100 11.14 9.53 26.10
C LYS A 100 11.01 8.86 24.74
N PRO A 101 11.01 9.61 23.63
CA PRO A 101 10.88 9.03 22.30
C PRO A 101 11.93 7.96 22.19
N LEU A 102 11.49 6.70 22.09
CA LEU A 102 12.41 5.58 21.93
C LEU A 102 13.31 5.93 20.76
N PRO A 103 14.64 5.75 20.88
CA PRO A 103 15.54 5.94 19.76
C PRO A 103 14.93 5.15 18.61
N ARG A 104 14.69 5.83 17.47
CA ARG A 104 14.21 5.22 16.24
C ARG A 104 15.31 4.28 15.75
N GLY A 105 15.46 3.14 16.43
CA GLY A 105 16.22 2.01 15.94
C GLY A 105 15.61 1.71 14.60
N LYS A 106 16.42 1.79 13.55
CA LYS A 106 16.03 1.42 12.19
C LYS A 106 15.34 0.07 12.34
N ALA A 107 14.01 0.05 12.22
CA ALA A 107 13.26 -1.19 12.33
C ALA A 107 13.91 -2.11 11.32
N LYS A 108 14.55 -3.18 11.82
CA LYS A 108 15.24 -4.13 10.98
C LYS A 108 14.12 -4.74 10.17
N VAL A 109 13.89 -4.20 8.96
CA VAL A 109 12.88 -4.68 8.02
C VAL A 109 13.21 -6.15 7.92
N ARG A 110 12.38 -6.98 8.56
CA ARG A 110 12.50 -8.42 8.44
C ARG A 110 12.20 -8.65 6.97
N ARG A 111 13.26 -8.84 6.18
CA ARG A 111 13.13 -9.24 4.79
C ARG A 111 12.48 -10.60 4.88
N ASP A 112 11.15 -10.64 4.78
CA ASP A 112 10.44 -11.91 4.69
C ASP A 112 11.09 -12.66 3.54
N PHE A 113 11.55 -13.86 3.85
CA PHE A 113 12.42 -14.71 3.05
C PHE A 113 12.10 -14.60 1.55
N GLU A 114 13.14 -14.26 0.79
CA GLU A 114 13.09 -14.18 -0.66
C GLU A 114 13.10 -15.61 -1.20
N ILE A 115 11.94 -16.08 -1.64
CA ILE A 115 11.84 -17.40 -2.29
C ILE A 115 12.22 -17.19 -3.73
N VAL A 116 13.38 -17.73 -4.08
CA VAL A 116 13.91 -17.72 -5.45
C VAL A 116 12.99 -18.61 -6.30
N PHE A 117 12.05 -17.98 -6.98
CA PHE A 117 11.20 -18.59 -7.99
C PHE A 117 11.76 -18.15 -9.34
N SER A 118 12.43 -19.04 -10.06
CA SER A 118 13.17 -18.73 -11.30
C SER A 118 12.47 -19.28 -12.55
N GLU A 119 11.16 -19.13 -12.62
CA GLU A 119 10.37 -19.56 -13.77
C GLU A 119 10.04 -18.38 -14.69
N LEU A 120 9.70 -18.70 -15.94
CA LEU A 120 9.16 -17.71 -16.85
C LEU A 120 7.66 -17.50 -16.55
N VAL A 121 7.28 -16.24 -16.43
CA VAL A 121 5.90 -15.81 -16.23
C VAL A 121 5.44 -15.10 -17.49
N GLU A 122 4.46 -15.66 -18.16
CA GLU A 122 3.81 -15.01 -19.30
C GLU A 122 2.78 -14.01 -18.78
N VAL A 123 2.87 -12.77 -19.24
CA VAL A 123 1.93 -11.70 -18.94
C VAL A 123 1.18 -11.39 -20.23
N LYS A 124 -0.13 -11.68 -20.23
CA LYS A 124 -0.96 -11.57 -21.42
C LYS A 124 -0.93 -10.13 -21.98
N GLY A 125 -0.46 -9.99 -23.22
CA GLY A 125 -0.32 -8.69 -23.90
C GLY A 125 1.00 -7.95 -23.65
N TRP A 126 1.87 -8.45 -22.77
CA TRP A 126 3.09 -7.77 -22.36
C TRP A 126 4.38 -8.58 -22.62
N GLY A 127 4.27 -9.91 -22.67
CA GLY A 127 5.37 -10.83 -22.99
C GLY A 127 5.75 -11.74 -21.83
N ALA A 128 6.93 -12.34 -21.89
CA ALA A 128 7.45 -13.22 -20.84
C ALA A 128 8.45 -12.48 -19.95
N TYR A 129 8.39 -12.74 -18.64
CA TYR A 129 9.21 -12.12 -17.61
C TYR A 129 9.88 -13.19 -16.74
N SER A 130 11.05 -12.86 -16.20
CA SER A 130 11.71 -13.70 -15.21
C SER A 130 11.14 -13.36 -13.84
N SER A 131 10.61 -14.34 -13.10
CA SER A 131 10.23 -14.11 -11.71
C SER A 131 11.45 -14.04 -10.80
N SER A 132 11.37 -13.28 -9.72
CA SER A 132 12.43 -13.23 -8.70
C SER A 132 11.94 -13.55 -7.29
N ASN A 133 10.70 -13.22 -6.95
CA ASN A 133 10.16 -13.39 -5.62
C ASN A 133 8.67 -13.73 -5.71
N LEU A 134 8.28 -14.91 -5.24
CA LEU A 134 6.88 -15.34 -5.15
C LEU A 134 6.44 -15.38 -3.68
N ARG A 135 5.31 -14.74 -3.40
CA ARG A 135 4.62 -14.72 -2.11
C ARG A 135 3.16 -15.11 -2.31
N GLU A 136 2.47 -15.40 -1.21
CA GLU A 136 1.02 -15.71 -1.27
C GLU A 136 0.22 -14.56 -1.90
N GLY A 137 0.58 -13.30 -1.61
CA GLY A 137 -0.14 -12.13 -2.08
C GLY A 137 0.35 -11.55 -3.42
N GLY A 138 1.44 -12.06 -4.00
CA GLY A 138 1.97 -11.48 -5.21
C GLY A 138 3.31 -12.02 -5.67
N ILE A 139 3.79 -11.48 -6.78
CA ILE A 139 5.03 -11.89 -7.43
C ILE A 139 5.80 -10.66 -7.92
N TYR A 140 7.13 -10.71 -7.84
CA TYR A 140 8.00 -9.72 -8.45
C TYR A 140 8.57 -10.25 -9.76
N LEU A 141 8.44 -9.46 -10.82
CA LEU A 141 8.83 -9.79 -12.19
C LEU A 141 9.93 -8.86 -12.69
N LEU A 142 10.91 -9.41 -13.39
CA LEU A 142 12.03 -8.72 -14.00
C LEU A 142 11.87 -8.70 -15.52
N GLY A 143 12.07 -7.52 -16.13
CA GLY A 143 11.97 -7.36 -17.58
C GLY A 143 12.12 -5.92 -18.06
N VAL A 144 12.24 -5.76 -19.38
CA VAL A 144 12.49 -4.45 -20.02
C VAL A 144 11.18 -3.69 -20.28
N ASN A 145 10.15 -4.40 -20.73
CA ASN A 145 8.84 -3.81 -21.03
C ASN A 145 7.99 -3.77 -19.76
N ILE A 146 8.04 -2.70 -18.97
CA ILE A 146 7.38 -2.65 -17.65
C ILE A 146 5.98 -2.05 -17.78
N PRO A 147 4.91 -2.77 -17.39
CA PRO A 147 3.57 -2.19 -17.40
C PRO A 147 3.45 -1.01 -16.41
N PRO A 148 2.61 0.01 -16.71
CA PRO A 148 2.38 1.12 -15.79
C PRO A 148 1.85 0.68 -14.41
N LEU A 149 2.15 1.45 -13.37
CA LEU A 149 1.53 1.28 -12.05
C LEU A 149 0.00 1.28 -12.15
N GLY A 150 -0.64 0.38 -11.40
CA GLY A 150 -2.09 0.21 -11.39
C GLY A 150 -2.65 -0.64 -12.53
N SER A 151 -1.83 -1.04 -13.51
CA SER A 151 -2.28 -1.89 -14.62
C SER A 151 -2.78 -3.24 -14.10
N GLY A 152 -3.95 -3.66 -14.57
CA GLY A 152 -4.45 -5.02 -14.39
C GLY A 152 -3.78 -5.97 -15.38
N LEU A 153 -3.34 -7.13 -14.90
CA LEU A 153 -2.59 -8.13 -15.64
C LEU A 153 -3.22 -9.52 -15.45
N ILE A 154 -3.08 -10.36 -16.46
CA ILE A 154 -3.30 -11.80 -16.36
C ILE A 154 -1.94 -12.47 -16.48
N LEU A 155 -1.56 -13.21 -15.43
CA LEU A 155 -0.28 -13.89 -15.29
C LEU A 155 -0.49 -15.39 -15.51
N SER A 156 0.36 -16.01 -16.33
CA SER A 156 0.38 -17.45 -16.55
C SER A 156 1.76 -17.98 -16.23
N PHE A 157 1.87 -18.92 -15.28
CA PHE A 157 3.14 -19.52 -14.86
C PHE A 157 2.94 -20.97 -14.42
N ARG A 158 4.04 -21.71 -14.20
CA ARG A 158 4.00 -23.11 -13.77
C ARG A 158 4.46 -23.27 -12.34
N LEU A 159 3.68 -24.02 -11.58
CA LEU A 159 4.07 -24.61 -10.30
C LEU A 159 4.44 -26.09 -10.53
N PRO A 160 5.12 -26.77 -9.58
CA PRO A 160 5.52 -28.17 -9.74
C PRO A 160 4.35 -29.14 -10.04
N ASP A 161 3.14 -28.77 -9.66
CA ASP A 161 1.91 -29.56 -9.82
C ASP A 161 1.03 -29.10 -11.00
N GLY A 162 1.46 -28.09 -11.78
CA GLY A 162 0.79 -27.68 -13.01
C GLY A 162 0.83 -26.19 -13.29
N ALA A 163 0.28 -25.80 -14.44
CA ALA A 163 0.11 -24.40 -14.80
C ALA A 163 -0.95 -23.71 -13.93
N VAL A 164 -0.76 -22.41 -13.72
CA VAL A 164 -1.70 -21.53 -13.02
C VAL A 164 -1.87 -20.24 -13.81
N GLU A 165 -3.10 -19.73 -13.84
CA GLU A 165 -3.44 -18.43 -14.41
C GLU A 165 -4.09 -17.60 -13.31
N VAL A 166 -3.57 -16.39 -13.06
CA VAL A 166 -4.03 -15.53 -11.98
C VAL A 166 -4.11 -14.07 -12.43
N GLY A 167 -5.15 -13.38 -11.98
CA GLY A 167 -5.28 -11.93 -12.14
C GLY A 167 -4.43 -11.18 -11.12
N GLY A 168 -3.81 -10.08 -11.53
CA GLY A 168 -3.05 -9.23 -10.62
C GLY A 168 -3.01 -7.76 -11.05
N ARG A 169 -2.47 -6.92 -10.17
CA ARG A 169 -2.29 -5.48 -10.38
C ARG A 169 -0.86 -5.06 -10.10
N VAL A 170 -0.29 -4.23 -10.96
CA VAL A 170 1.04 -3.65 -10.72
C VAL A 170 0.98 -2.65 -9.56
N THR A 171 1.63 -2.96 -8.44
CA THR A 171 1.57 -2.13 -7.23
C THR A 171 2.83 -1.33 -6.99
N ARG A 172 3.97 -1.78 -7.52
CA ARG A 172 5.28 -1.16 -7.33
C ARG A 172 6.16 -1.37 -8.55
N LEU A 173 6.95 -0.36 -8.90
CA LEU A 173 8.09 -0.48 -9.81
C LEU A 173 9.37 -0.46 -8.98
N GLY A 174 10.39 -1.20 -9.39
CA GLY A 174 11.63 -1.25 -8.64
C GLY A 174 12.83 -1.64 -9.48
N GLU A 175 13.99 -1.42 -8.87
CA GLU A 175 15.29 -1.77 -9.41
C GLU A 175 16.00 -2.58 -8.31
N ILE A 176 16.36 -3.84 -8.62
CA ILE A 176 16.98 -4.76 -7.64
C ILE A 176 18.51 -4.64 -7.69
N GLU A 177 19.05 -4.46 -8.90
CA GLU A 177 20.47 -4.23 -9.18
C GLU A 177 20.57 -3.16 -10.28
N ARG A 178 21.74 -2.51 -10.45
CA ARG A 178 21.99 -1.33 -11.31
C ARG A 178 21.47 -1.39 -12.77
N GLU A 179 21.02 -2.56 -13.23
CA GLU A 179 20.51 -2.78 -14.58
C GLU A 179 19.25 -3.67 -14.61
N LYS A 180 18.82 -4.23 -13.47
CA LYS A 180 17.66 -5.12 -13.39
C LYS A 180 16.45 -4.35 -12.87
N ARG A 181 15.67 -3.85 -13.83
CA ARG A 181 14.37 -3.25 -13.57
C ARG A 181 13.29 -4.33 -13.49
N GLY A 182 12.29 -4.08 -12.66
CA GLY A 182 11.16 -4.97 -12.50
C GLY A 182 9.97 -4.28 -11.85
N PHE A 183 8.97 -5.08 -11.54
CA PHE A 183 7.73 -4.61 -10.93
C PHE A 183 7.11 -5.69 -10.06
N ALA A 184 6.44 -5.25 -8.99
CA ALA A 184 5.65 -6.12 -8.14
C ALA A 184 4.21 -6.16 -8.64
N VAL A 185 3.65 -7.36 -8.72
CA VAL A 185 2.25 -7.62 -9.02
C VAL A 185 1.60 -8.21 -7.78
N GLU A 186 0.56 -7.56 -7.29
CA GLU A 186 -0.31 -8.10 -6.24
C GLU A 186 -1.44 -8.90 -6.89
N PHE A 187 -1.74 -10.09 -6.37
CA PHE A 187 -2.82 -10.92 -6.91
C PHE A 187 -4.18 -10.33 -6.50
N THR A 188 -5.07 -10.13 -7.47
CA THR A 188 -6.40 -9.53 -7.23
C THR A 188 -7.52 -10.56 -7.20
N ASP A 189 -7.35 -11.68 -7.89
CA ASP A 189 -8.33 -12.76 -7.96
C ASP A 189 -7.57 -14.10 -7.93
N LEU A 190 -7.26 -14.55 -6.71
CA LEU A 190 -6.49 -15.78 -6.48
C LEU A 190 -7.43 -16.88 -5.99
N PRO A 191 -7.79 -17.86 -6.86
CA PRO A 191 -8.63 -18.99 -6.49
C PRO A 191 -8.06 -19.73 -5.27
N GLY A 192 -8.94 -20.23 -4.40
CA GLY A 192 -8.55 -20.83 -3.12
C GLY A 192 -7.62 -22.04 -3.28
N ASP A 193 -7.85 -22.86 -4.31
CA ASP A 193 -7.00 -23.99 -4.68
C ASP A 193 -5.61 -23.52 -5.17
N VAL A 194 -5.55 -22.51 -6.03
CA VAL A 194 -4.28 -21.93 -6.50
C VAL A 194 -3.49 -21.31 -5.34
N ARG A 195 -4.17 -20.62 -4.42
CA ARG A 195 -3.55 -20.08 -3.20
C ARG A 195 -2.89 -21.16 -2.37
N LEU A 196 -3.59 -22.28 -2.12
CA LEU A 196 -3.04 -23.41 -1.38
C LEU A 196 -1.81 -23.99 -2.07
N ARG A 197 -1.83 -24.13 -3.40
CA ARG A 197 -0.68 -24.61 -4.19
C ARG A 197 0.53 -23.68 -4.09
N ILE A 198 0.32 -22.35 -4.14
CA ILE A 198 1.38 -21.36 -3.93
C ILE A 198 1.94 -21.46 -2.50
N GLN A 199 1.08 -21.55 -1.48
CA GLN A 199 1.51 -21.69 -0.09
C GLN A 199 2.32 -22.97 0.13
N GLU A 200 1.89 -24.10 -0.43
CA GLU A 200 2.63 -25.37 -0.36
C GLU A 200 3.99 -25.25 -1.03
N PHE A 201 4.04 -24.66 -2.23
CA PHE A 201 5.30 -24.40 -2.94
C PHE A 201 6.26 -23.58 -2.07
N ILE A 202 5.77 -22.47 -1.51
CA ILE A 202 6.51 -21.60 -0.60
C ILE A 202 7.05 -22.36 0.61
N LEU A 203 6.22 -23.21 1.24
CA LEU A 203 6.62 -24.01 2.39
C LEU A 203 7.67 -25.06 2.04
N ARG A 204 7.58 -25.69 0.87
CA ARG A 204 8.56 -26.67 0.39
C ARG A 204 9.90 -26.00 0.08
N SER A 205 9.90 -24.85 -0.60
CA SER A 205 11.11 -24.10 -0.92
C SER A 205 11.86 -23.57 0.31
N LYS A 206 11.19 -23.43 1.47
CA LYS A 206 11.83 -23.05 2.73
C LYS A 206 12.56 -24.20 3.45
N ARG A 207 12.27 -25.45 3.08
CA ARG A 207 12.84 -26.64 3.73
C ARG A 207 14.08 -27.18 3.00
N GLY A 208 14.25 -26.84 1.73
CA GLY A 208 15.44 -27.16 0.94
C GLY A 208 16.50 -26.09 1.10
#